data_AF-A0A9E0LQP1-F1
#
_entry.id   AF-A0A9E0LQP1-F1
#
_cell.length_a   1.000
_cell.length_b   1.000
_cell.length_c   1.000
_cell.angle_alpha   90.00
_cell.angle_beta   90.00
_cell.angle_gamma   90.00
#
_symmetry.space_group_name_H-M   'P 1'
#
loop_
_entity.id
_entity.type
_entity.pdbx_description
1 polymer ?
#
loop_
_entity_poly.entity_id
_entity_poly.type
_entity_poly.pdbx_seq_one_letter_code
_entity_poly.pdbx_strand_id
1 'polypeptide(L)'
;MGIENQRKFFIRPQDITHLQAVIGVNQAVYTLFKSPTHKTPHLEVAGMIKETIQPLQPPIYNIEYDLRTSTRELVDPRKKRKLKGKELIHIAGVMMQFTDYSDSLQMYAKTPHEHVEALTAGITRKAAETLKPITFPEQLNIALSQTEGDLPEALWRLFIISRMNARWLDGKSIPDLPQFTQAEKRKKMIDWQDSLAACKTTIPQDVAGDTYYAWTHALASVIYEALPARSSWKTGLAKIMFQNGTKIMHGVAHKVNPQSLPNDHNIASKYGNAIGKECVNMLKVNFRNL
;
A
#
# COMPACT_ATOMS: atom_id res chain seq x y z
N MET A 1 6.04 -12.52 -31.22
CA MET A 1 6.20 -11.29 -30.40
C MET A 1 4.83 -10.89 -29.86
N GLY A 2 4.64 -10.71 -28.55
CA GLY A 2 3.52 -9.87 -28.10
C GLY A 2 2.76 -10.14 -26.79
N ILE A 3 3.01 -11.21 -26.01
CA ILE A 3 2.21 -11.48 -24.78
C ILE A 3 2.90 -11.01 -23.48
N GLU A 4 4.21 -10.76 -23.53
CA GLU A 4 5.01 -10.43 -22.33
C GLU A 4 4.78 -9.00 -21.78
N ASN A 5 4.05 -8.16 -22.53
CA ASN A 5 3.92 -6.74 -22.24
C ASN A 5 2.63 -6.34 -21.50
N GLN A 6 1.90 -7.26 -20.86
CA GLN A 6 0.67 -6.92 -20.10
C GLN A 6 0.73 -7.19 -18.59
N ARG A 7 1.84 -7.72 -18.05
CA ARG A 7 1.88 -8.28 -16.67
C ARG A 7 2.51 -7.39 -15.59
N LYS A 8 2.83 -6.12 -15.88
CA LYS A 8 3.50 -5.21 -14.93
C LYS A 8 2.74 -3.89 -14.79
N PHE A 9 2.35 -3.52 -13.56
CA PHE A 9 1.42 -2.43 -13.27
C PHE A 9 2.03 -1.27 -12.53
N PHE A 10 3.21 -1.46 -11.95
CA PHE A 10 4.06 -0.42 -11.41
C PHE A 10 4.59 0.46 -12.57
N ILE A 11 3.63 1.26 -13.03
CA ILE A 11 3.62 2.43 -13.88
C ILE A 11 3.91 2.17 -15.37
N ARG A 12 2.83 2.25 -16.17
CA ARG A 12 2.86 2.69 -17.57
C ARG A 12 2.06 3.98 -17.66
N PRO A 13 2.69 5.16 -17.79
CA PRO A 13 1.95 6.40 -17.91
C PRO A 13 1.24 6.43 -19.27
N GLN A 14 -0.05 6.77 -19.30
CA GLN A 14 -0.62 7.46 -20.46
C GLN A 14 -0.09 8.91 -20.49
N ASP A 15 -0.02 9.53 -21.66
CA ASP A 15 0.62 10.84 -21.83
C ASP A 15 -0.17 11.96 -21.15
N ILE A 16 0.19 12.23 -19.89
CA ILE A 16 -0.41 13.29 -19.06
C ILE A 16 0.69 14.30 -18.66
N THR A 17 0.32 15.58 -18.64
CA THR A 17 1.19 16.73 -18.34
C THR A 17 1.36 16.98 -16.83
N HIS A 18 2.38 17.77 -16.45
CA HIS A 18 2.57 18.20 -15.05
C HIS A 18 1.38 19.00 -14.50
N LEU A 19 0.75 19.83 -15.33
CA LEU A 19 -0.38 20.66 -14.94
C LEU A 19 -1.61 19.79 -14.60
N GLN A 20 -1.90 18.79 -15.43
CA GLN A 20 -2.96 17.81 -15.18
C GLN A 20 -2.72 17.04 -13.88
N ALA A 21 -1.46 16.70 -13.57
CA ALA A 21 -1.09 16.05 -12.31
C ALA A 21 -1.48 16.88 -11.07
N VAL A 22 -1.13 18.17 -11.09
CA VAL A 22 -1.40 19.09 -9.99
C VAL A 22 -2.89 19.36 -9.85
N ILE A 23 -3.59 19.55 -10.98
CA ILE A 23 -5.05 19.72 -11.00
C ILE A 23 -5.75 18.50 -10.40
N GLY A 24 -5.34 17.28 -10.78
CA GLY A 24 -5.92 16.04 -10.26
C GLY A 24 -5.79 15.90 -8.74
N VAL A 25 -4.62 16.21 -8.20
CA VAL A 25 -4.37 16.22 -6.74
C VAL A 25 -5.25 17.27 -6.05
N ASN A 26 -5.30 18.50 -6.58
CA ASN A 26 -6.11 19.58 -5.99
C ASN A 26 -7.62 19.27 -6.04
N GLN A 27 -8.11 18.70 -7.14
CA GLN A 27 -9.49 18.26 -7.27
C GLN A 27 -9.84 17.19 -6.23
N ALA A 28 -8.97 16.22 -6.01
CA ALA A 28 -9.22 15.19 -5.01
C ALA A 28 -9.20 15.74 -3.57
N VAL A 29 -8.28 16.66 -3.25
CA VAL A 29 -8.29 17.40 -1.98
C VAL A 29 -9.63 18.11 -1.80
N TYR A 30 -10.09 18.85 -2.81
CA TYR A 30 -11.38 19.55 -2.77
C TYR A 30 -12.56 18.61 -2.57
N THR A 31 -12.60 17.50 -3.30
CA THR A 31 -13.69 16.51 -3.21
C THR A 31 -13.74 15.83 -1.84
N LEU A 32 -12.58 15.58 -1.20
CA LEU A 32 -12.49 15.08 0.16
C LEU A 32 -13.14 16.04 1.18
N PHE A 33 -13.01 17.35 0.96
CA PHE A 33 -13.64 18.36 1.82
C PHE A 33 -15.14 18.54 1.59
N LYS A 34 -15.63 18.26 0.37
CA LYS A 34 -17.02 18.53 -0.01
C LYS A 34 -17.95 17.32 -0.03
N SER A 35 -17.42 16.11 -0.13
CA SER A 35 -18.26 14.90 -0.27
C SER A 35 -18.85 14.48 1.09
N PRO A 36 -20.13 14.07 1.13
CA PRO A 36 -20.75 13.58 2.35
C PRO A 36 -20.05 12.32 2.86
N THR A 37 -20.11 12.09 4.17
CA THR A 37 -19.61 10.89 4.84
C THR A 37 -20.16 9.64 4.15
N HIS A 38 -19.30 8.93 3.43
CA HIS A 38 -19.68 7.68 2.78
C HIS A 38 -20.11 6.67 3.87
N LYS A 39 -21.28 6.03 3.69
CA LYS A 39 -21.59 4.78 4.41
C LYS A 39 -20.51 3.79 4.03
N THR A 40 -19.62 3.52 4.98
CA THR A 40 -18.41 2.78 4.69
C THR A 40 -18.46 1.43 5.39
N PRO A 41 -18.34 0.31 4.65
CA PRO A 41 -18.42 -1.03 5.24
C PRO A 41 -17.36 -1.24 6.33
N HIS A 42 -16.26 -0.50 6.30
CA HIS A 42 -15.23 -0.56 7.33
C HIS A 42 -15.67 -0.10 8.72
N LEU A 43 -16.69 0.78 8.83
CA LEU A 43 -17.23 1.18 10.13
C LEU A 43 -18.02 0.04 10.79
N GLU A 44 -18.82 -0.68 9.99
CA GLU A 44 -19.55 -1.86 10.46
C GLU A 44 -18.58 -2.97 10.88
N VAL A 45 -17.58 -3.25 10.02
CA VAL A 45 -16.54 -4.26 10.28
C VAL A 45 -15.75 -3.90 11.54
N ALA A 46 -15.33 -2.65 11.72
CA ALA A 46 -14.65 -2.18 12.93
C ALA A 46 -15.48 -2.45 14.19
N GLY A 47 -16.80 -2.23 14.14
CA GLY A 47 -17.69 -2.54 15.26
C GLY A 47 -17.77 -4.04 15.59
N MET A 48 -17.66 -4.92 14.58
CA MET A 48 -17.72 -6.38 14.74
C MET A 48 -16.45 -6.97 15.34
N ILE A 49 -15.28 -6.38 15.06
CA ILE A 49 -13.96 -6.94 15.41
C ILE A 49 -13.21 -6.12 16.47
N LYS A 50 -13.85 -5.11 17.06
CA LYS A 50 -13.20 -4.18 18.00
C LYS A 50 -12.57 -4.87 19.21
N GLU A 51 -13.11 -6.02 19.64
CA GLU A 51 -12.60 -6.80 20.78
C GLU A 51 -11.69 -7.96 20.34
N THR A 52 -11.47 -8.15 19.04
CA THR A 52 -10.61 -9.22 18.52
C THR A 52 -9.15 -8.85 18.77
N ILE A 53 -8.42 -9.76 19.43
CA ILE A 53 -6.99 -9.64 19.67
C ILE A 53 -6.27 -10.52 18.66
N GLN A 54 -5.44 -9.91 17.81
CA GLN A 54 -4.54 -10.63 16.92
C GLN A 54 -3.15 -10.78 17.54
N PRO A 55 -2.48 -11.92 17.27
CA PRO A 55 -1.05 -12.07 17.49
C PRO A 55 -0.25 -10.89 16.92
N LEU A 56 0.79 -10.47 17.66
CA LEU A 56 1.58 -9.31 17.29
C LEU A 56 2.59 -9.62 16.18
N GLN A 57 2.90 -8.58 15.39
CA GLN A 57 4.10 -8.55 14.57
C GLN A 57 5.34 -8.77 15.46
N PRO A 58 6.35 -9.52 14.97
CA PRO A 58 7.66 -9.59 15.62
C PRO A 58 8.25 -8.19 15.83
N PRO A 59 9.14 -8.02 16.83
CA PRO A 59 9.89 -6.79 17.01
C PRO A 59 10.60 -6.35 15.71
N ILE A 60 10.71 -5.04 15.48
CA ILE A 60 11.29 -4.47 14.25
C ILE A 60 12.66 -5.08 13.90
N TYR A 61 13.52 -5.35 14.87
CA TYR A 61 14.83 -5.94 14.61
C TYR A 61 14.74 -7.36 14.00
N ASN A 62 13.72 -8.14 14.37
CA ASN A 62 13.44 -9.45 13.76
C ASN A 62 12.90 -9.28 12.34
N ILE A 63 12.00 -8.31 12.12
CA ILE A 63 11.49 -7.99 10.78
C ILE A 63 12.66 -7.64 9.85
N GLU A 64 13.56 -6.76 10.28
CA GLU A 64 14.73 -6.40 9.49
C GLU A 64 15.66 -7.59 9.23
N TYR A 65 15.84 -8.49 10.20
CA TYR A 65 16.59 -9.72 10.03
C TYR A 65 15.96 -10.65 8.99
N ASP A 66 14.66 -10.94 9.12
CA ASP A 66 13.91 -11.82 8.21
C ASP A 66 13.88 -11.27 6.79
N LEU A 67 13.77 -9.95 6.63
CA LEU A 67 13.87 -9.28 5.34
C LEU A 67 15.25 -9.49 4.71
N ARG A 68 16.33 -9.40 5.50
CA ARG A 68 17.71 -9.59 5.01
C ARG A 68 18.03 -11.03 4.63
N THR A 69 17.40 -12.01 5.28
CA THR A 69 17.71 -13.44 5.12
C THR A 69 16.76 -14.19 4.19
N SER A 70 15.46 -13.87 4.18
CA SER A 70 14.46 -14.59 3.39
C SER A 70 13.96 -13.80 2.17
N THR A 71 13.65 -12.52 2.38
CA THR A 71 13.05 -11.69 1.34
C THR A 71 14.07 -11.24 0.31
N ARG A 72 15.28 -10.88 0.76
CA ARG A 72 16.34 -10.36 -0.10
C ARG A 72 16.72 -11.31 -1.23
N GLU A 73 16.69 -12.61 -0.99
CA GLU A 73 17.04 -13.64 -1.98
C GLU A 73 16.05 -13.69 -3.15
N LEU A 74 14.80 -13.30 -2.90
CA LEU A 74 13.75 -13.28 -3.93
C LEU A 74 13.82 -12.02 -4.82
N VAL A 75 14.48 -10.95 -4.37
CA VAL A 75 14.51 -9.67 -5.08
C VAL A 75 15.41 -9.75 -6.31
N ASP A 76 14.91 -9.32 -7.47
CA ASP A 76 15.73 -9.06 -8.66
C ASP A 76 15.98 -7.55 -8.80
N PRO A 77 17.16 -7.02 -8.42
CA PRO A 77 17.46 -5.60 -8.50
C PRO A 77 17.44 -5.03 -9.93
N ARG A 78 17.45 -5.87 -10.96
CA ARG A 78 17.36 -5.46 -12.37
C ARG A 78 15.92 -5.12 -12.77
N LYS A 79 14.90 -5.63 -12.06
CA LYS A 79 13.48 -5.37 -12.34
C LYS A 79 13.02 -3.98 -11.88
N LYS A 80 13.89 -3.15 -11.29
CA LYS A 80 13.53 -1.78 -10.87
C LYS A 80 13.37 -0.81 -12.04
N ARG A 81 12.22 -0.14 -12.12
CA ARG A 81 11.96 0.94 -13.09
C ARG A 81 12.38 2.31 -12.54
N LYS A 82 13.03 3.12 -13.37
CA LYS A 82 13.32 4.53 -13.06
C LYS A 82 12.09 5.41 -13.33
N LEU A 83 11.73 6.23 -12.35
CA LEU A 83 10.55 7.12 -12.39
C LEU A 83 10.93 8.57 -12.68
N LYS A 84 10.17 9.21 -13.56
CA LYS A 84 10.28 10.64 -13.87
C LYS A 84 9.51 11.45 -12.83
N GLY A 85 9.86 12.73 -12.67
CA GLY A 85 9.21 13.63 -11.70
C GLY A 85 7.68 13.73 -11.83
N LYS A 86 7.13 13.63 -13.05
CA LYS A 86 5.67 13.61 -13.26
C LYS A 86 5.00 12.38 -12.68
N GLU A 87 5.65 11.22 -12.75
CA GLU A 87 5.12 9.95 -12.23
C GLU A 87 5.13 10.00 -10.69
N LEU A 88 6.20 10.52 -10.11
CA LEU A 88 6.32 10.71 -8.66
C LEU A 88 5.18 11.57 -8.07
N ILE A 89 4.76 12.64 -8.76
CA ILE A 89 3.66 13.50 -8.30
C ILE A 89 2.32 12.76 -8.31
N HIS A 90 2.02 12.01 -9.38
CA HIS A 90 0.76 11.26 -9.45
C HIS A 90 0.71 10.14 -8.41
N ILE A 91 1.82 9.43 -8.23
CA ILE A 91 1.95 8.42 -7.18
C ILE A 91 1.74 9.05 -5.81
N ALA A 92 2.28 10.25 -5.54
CA ALA A 92 2.00 10.96 -4.31
C ALA A 92 0.49 11.14 -4.09
N GLY A 93 -0.24 11.57 -5.13
CA GLY A 93 -1.69 11.68 -5.10
C GLY A 93 -2.38 10.34 -4.81
N VAL A 94 -1.98 9.26 -5.50
CA VAL A 94 -2.53 7.92 -5.26
C VAL A 94 -2.33 7.47 -3.81
N MET A 95 -1.12 7.66 -3.27
CA MET A 95 -0.78 7.29 -1.90
C MET A 95 -1.47 8.15 -0.84
N MET A 96 -1.94 9.35 -1.21
CA MET A 96 -2.79 10.21 -0.37
C MET A 96 -4.29 9.86 -0.46
N GLN A 97 -4.64 8.70 -1.02
CA GLN A 97 -6.01 8.17 -1.09
C GLN A 97 -6.98 8.98 -1.98
N PHE A 98 -6.43 9.61 -3.02
CA PHE A 98 -7.18 10.49 -3.92
C PHE A 98 -7.73 9.81 -5.18
N THR A 99 -7.42 8.53 -5.37
CA THR A 99 -7.86 7.69 -6.50
C THR A 99 -9.38 7.63 -6.66
N ASP A 100 -10.14 7.49 -5.57
CA ASP A 100 -11.61 7.42 -5.65
C ASP A 100 -12.27 8.76 -6.02
N TYR A 101 -11.51 9.85 -5.91
CA TYR A 101 -11.95 11.23 -6.08
C TYR A 101 -11.40 11.93 -7.33
N SER A 102 -10.53 11.27 -8.10
CA SER A 102 -9.95 11.82 -9.32
C SER A 102 -9.66 10.75 -10.37
N ASP A 103 -10.36 10.82 -11.49
CA ASP A 103 -10.16 9.92 -12.64
C ASP A 103 -8.74 10.07 -13.22
N SER A 104 -8.15 11.27 -13.12
CA SER A 104 -6.77 11.52 -13.54
C SER A 104 -5.74 10.70 -12.75
N LEU A 105 -6.01 10.42 -11.47
CA LEU A 105 -5.13 9.63 -10.60
C LEU A 105 -5.36 8.13 -10.78
N GLN A 106 -6.59 7.70 -11.08
CA GLN A 106 -6.92 6.29 -11.35
C GLN A 106 -6.11 5.71 -12.50
N MET A 107 -5.81 6.52 -13.53
CA MET A 107 -5.00 6.10 -14.68
C MET A 107 -3.58 5.67 -14.31
N TYR A 108 -3.03 6.14 -13.19
CA TYR A 108 -1.70 5.78 -12.70
C TYR A 108 -1.70 4.61 -11.71
N ALA A 109 -2.89 4.19 -11.25
CA ALA A 109 -3.03 3.20 -10.19
C ALA A 109 -3.69 1.88 -10.63
N LYS A 110 -3.98 1.73 -11.93
CA LYS A 110 -4.67 0.55 -12.47
C LYS A 110 -3.93 -0.74 -12.10
N THR A 111 -4.59 -1.56 -11.28
CA THR A 111 -4.07 -2.85 -10.80
C THR A 111 -5.12 -3.92 -11.08
N PRO A 112 -4.88 -4.92 -11.95
CA PRO A 112 -5.89 -5.88 -12.33
C PRO A 112 -6.49 -6.59 -11.14
N HIS A 113 -7.80 -6.81 -11.21
CA HIS A 113 -8.51 -7.57 -10.19
C HIS A 113 -7.86 -8.94 -9.93
N GLU A 114 -7.40 -9.66 -10.96
CA GLU A 114 -6.73 -10.96 -10.80
C GLU A 114 -5.48 -10.89 -9.91
N HIS A 115 -4.72 -9.79 -9.96
CA HIS A 115 -3.51 -9.63 -9.13
C HIS A 115 -3.86 -9.26 -7.70
N VAL A 116 -4.92 -8.47 -7.52
CA VAL A 116 -5.47 -8.14 -6.20
C VAL A 116 -6.00 -9.42 -5.54
N GLU A 117 -6.86 -10.15 -6.23
CA GLU A 117 -7.48 -11.37 -5.73
C GLU A 117 -6.44 -12.47 -5.47
N ALA A 118 -5.48 -12.68 -6.37
CA ALA A 118 -4.43 -13.69 -6.18
C ALA A 118 -3.53 -13.41 -4.97
N LEU A 119 -3.18 -12.15 -4.71
CA LEU A 119 -2.35 -11.79 -3.56
C LEU A 119 -3.16 -11.85 -2.25
N THR A 120 -4.39 -11.33 -2.24
CA THR A 120 -5.31 -11.44 -1.10
C THR A 120 -5.57 -12.91 -0.76
N ALA A 121 -5.87 -13.75 -1.75
CA ALA A 121 -6.06 -15.19 -1.57
C ALA A 121 -4.78 -15.89 -1.10
N GLY A 122 -3.61 -15.49 -1.61
CA GLY A 122 -2.32 -16.04 -1.18
C GLY A 122 -2.05 -15.81 0.31
N ILE A 123 -2.28 -14.59 0.80
CA ILE A 123 -2.08 -14.22 2.21
C ILE A 123 -3.11 -14.91 3.12
N THR A 124 -4.39 -14.81 2.77
CA THR A 124 -5.48 -15.41 3.57
C THR A 124 -5.39 -16.94 3.62
N ARG A 125 -5.07 -17.59 2.49
CA ARG A 125 -4.83 -19.04 2.45
C ARG A 125 -3.63 -19.43 3.30
N LYS A 126 -2.51 -18.69 3.21
CA LYS A 126 -1.33 -18.98 4.04
C LYS A 126 -1.69 -18.91 5.53
N ALA A 127 -2.48 -17.91 5.93
CA ALA A 127 -2.93 -17.75 7.32
C ALA A 127 -3.77 -18.95 7.80
N ALA A 128 -4.68 -19.41 6.93
CA ALA A 128 -5.53 -20.56 7.20
C ALA A 128 -4.73 -21.87 7.28
N GLU A 129 -3.75 -22.07 6.39
CA GLU A 129 -2.89 -23.27 6.37
C GLU A 129 -1.96 -23.34 7.58
N THR A 130 -1.41 -22.21 8.03
CA THR A 130 -0.49 -22.16 9.17
C THR A 130 -1.20 -22.00 10.51
N LEU A 131 -2.53 -21.76 10.49
CA LEU A 131 -3.34 -21.40 11.65
C LEU A 131 -2.76 -20.21 12.43
N LYS A 132 -2.10 -19.28 11.73
CA LYS A 132 -1.42 -18.13 12.32
C LYS A 132 -1.57 -16.90 11.42
N PRO A 133 -1.75 -15.70 11.99
CA PRO A 133 -1.73 -14.48 11.21
C PRO A 133 -0.35 -14.23 10.59
N ILE A 134 -0.36 -13.58 9.43
CA ILE A 134 0.80 -13.41 8.57
C ILE A 134 1.53 -12.10 8.90
N THR A 135 2.83 -12.22 9.09
CA THR A 135 3.75 -11.10 9.39
C THR A 135 4.11 -10.30 8.15
N PHE A 136 4.67 -9.10 8.31
CA PHE A 136 5.10 -8.28 7.17
C PHE A 136 6.12 -8.97 6.23
N PRO A 137 7.18 -9.65 6.73
CA PRO A 137 8.11 -10.39 5.88
C PRO A 137 7.43 -11.49 5.07
N GLU A 138 6.50 -12.23 5.68
CA GLU A 138 5.76 -13.29 4.98
C GLU A 138 4.85 -12.73 3.89
N GLN A 139 4.12 -11.63 4.17
CA GLN A 139 3.33 -10.92 3.16
C GLN A 139 4.20 -10.48 1.97
N LEU A 140 5.40 -9.93 2.24
CA LEU A 140 6.33 -9.52 1.20
C LEU A 140 6.91 -10.68 0.41
N ASN A 141 7.24 -11.80 1.06
CA ASN A 141 7.71 -13.01 0.40
C ASN A 141 6.65 -13.59 -0.56
N ILE A 142 5.38 -13.63 -0.14
CA ILE A 142 4.26 -14.05 -1.00
C ILE A 142 4.16 -13.10 -2.21
N ALA A 143 4.19 -11.78 -1.98
CA ALA A 143 4.10 -10.79 -3.04
C ALA A 143 5.27 -10.90 -4.03
N LEU A 144 6.51 -10.99 -3.55
CA LEU A 144 7.71 -11.14 -4.39
C LEU A 144 7.68 -12.44 -5.21
N SER A 145 7.18 -13.53 -4.63
CA SER A 145 7.02 -14.78 -5.37
C SER A 145 6.04 -14.62 -6.54
N GLN A 146 4.93 -13.89 -6.34
CA GLN A 146 3.94 -13.62 -7.39
C GLN A 146 4.40 -12.57 -8.42
N THR A 147 5.36 -11.72 -8.08
CA THR A 147 5.92 -10.70 -9.00
C THR A 147 7.28 -11.08 -9.56
N GLU A 148 7.70 -12.34 -9.37
CA GLU A 148 8.99 -12.87 -9.82
C GLU A 148 10.18 -11.99 -9.36
N GLY A 149 10.14 -11.52 -8.12
CA GLY A 149 11.20 -10.69 -7.54
C GLY A 149 11.16 -9.20 -7.92
N ASP A 150 10.12 -8.74 -8.62
CA ASP A 150 9.89 -7.31 -8.89
C ASP A 150 9.39 -6.64 -7.60
N LEU A 151 10.34 -6.14 -6.79
CA LEU A 151 10.06 -5.54 -5.47
C LEU A 151 9.18 -4.28 -5.53
N PRO A 152 9.38 -3.33 -6.46
CA PRO A 152 8.45 -2.21 -6.63
C PRO A 152 7.01 -2.67 -6.92
N GLU A 153 6.83 -3.65 -7.81
CA GLU A 153 5.51 -4.23 -8.10
C GLU A 153 4.91 -4.94 -6.89
N ALA A 154 5.70 -5.71 -6.14
CA ALA A 154 5.25 -6.41 -4.94
C ALA A 154 4.72 -5.42 -3.89
N LEU A 155 5.47 -4.36 -3.60
CA LEU A 155 5.08 -3.32 -2.66
C LEU A 155 3.84 -2.55 -3.13
N TRP A 156 3.73 -2.30 -4.44
CA TRP A 156 2.55 -1.67 -5.02
C TRP A 156 1.29 -2.52 -4.82
N ARG A 157 1.36 -3.82 -5.10
CA ARG A 157 0.24 -4.74 -4.90
C ARG A 157 -0.15 -4.83 -3.43
N LEU A 158 0.82 -4.98 -2.52
CA LEU A 158 0.58 -4.97 -1.07
C LEU A 158 -0.11 -3.69 -0.60
N PHE A 159 0.30 -2.54 -1.11
CA PHE A 159 -0.34 -1.25 -0.84
C PHE A 159 -1.80 -1.21 -1.32
N ILE A 160 -2.08 -1.61 -2.57
CA ILE A 160 -3.45 -1.59 -3.11
C ILE A 160 -4.36 -2.58 -2.39
N ILE A 161 -3.92 -3.83 -2.20
CA ILE A 161 -4.78 -4.84 -1.55
C ILE A 161 -5.05 -4.51 -0.09
N SER A 162 -4.07 -3.94 0.62
CA SER A 162 -4.25 -3.62 2.04
C SER A 162 -5.23 -2.46 2.21
N ARG A 163 -5.20 -1.45 1.34
CA ARG A 163 -6.18 -0.36 1.35
C ARG A 163 -7.58 -0.82 0.96
N MET A 164 -7.69 -1.62 -0.10
CA MET A 164 -8.97 -2.18 -0.55
C MET A 164 -9.60 -3.03 0.55
N ASN A 165 -8.86 -3.93 1.18
CA ASN A 165 -9.43 -4.81 2.20
C ASN A 165 -9.53 -4.18 3.60
N ALA A 166 -8.81 -3.09 3.90
CA ALA A 166 -8.94 -2.38 5.18
C ALA A 166 -10.08 -1.37 5.19
N ARG A 167 -10.36 -0.71 4.05
CA ARG A 167 -11.29 0.44 3.99
C ARG A 167 -12.29 0.37 2.84
N TRP A 168 -12.17 -0.61 1.94
CA TRP A 168 -12.93 -0.71 0.70
C TRP A 168 -12.73 0.51 -0.23
N LEU A 169 -11.48 0.97 -0.30
CA LEU A 169 -11.03 2.10 -1.13
C LEU A 169 -10.27 1.60 -2.36
N ASP A 170 -10.02 2.50 -3.32
CA ASP A 170 -9.28 2.25 -4.57
C ASP A 170 -10.01 1.34 -5.56
N GLY A 171 -11.30 1.05 -5.35
CA GLY A 171 -12.07 0.18 -6.24
C GLY A 171 -12.07 0.66 -7.70
N LYS A 172 -12.04 1.98 -7.94
CA LYS A 172 -11.93 2.56 -9.29
C LYS A 172 -10.55 2.37 -9.94
N SER A 173 -9.54 2.06 -9.15
CA SER A 173 -8.18 1.73 -9.63
C SER A 173 -8.00 0.24 -9.89
N ILE A 174 -9.04 -0.58 -9.69
CA ILE A 174 -9.02 -2.02 -9.95
C ILE A 174 -9.95 -2.30 -11.14
N PRO A 175 -9.44 -2.34 -12.39
CA PRO A 175 -10.27 -2.71 -13.53
C PRO A 175 -10.87 -4.09 -13.33
N ASP A 176 -12.11 -4.24 -13.80
CA ASP A 176 -12.89 -5.48 -13.75
C ASP A 176 -13.18 -5.99 -12.31
N LEU A 177 -13.13 -5.10 -11.31
CA LEU A 177 -13.56 -5.41 -9.96
C LEU A 177 -15.05 -5.81 -9.96
N PRO A 178 -15.40 -7.01 -9.45
CA PRO A 178 -16.79 -7.44 -9.38
C PRO A 178 -17.65 -6.52 -8.51
N GLN A 179 -18.95 -6.47 -8.82
CA GLN A 179 -19.93 -5.81 -7.97
C GLN A 179 -20.23 -6.69 -6.75
N PHE A 180 -19.53 -6.42 -5.65
CA PHE A 180 -19.77 -7.11 -4.38
C PHE A 180 -20.96 -6.51 -3.63
N THR A 181 -21.80 -7.38 -3.09
CA THR A 181 -22.81 -7.05 -2.07
C THR A 181 -22.13 -6.58 -0.79
N GLN A 182 -22.83 -5.83 0.06
CA GLN A 182 -22.27 -5.37 1.34
C GLN A 182 -21.84 -6.53 2.24
N ALA A 183 -22.55 -7.66 2.20
CA ALA A 183 -22.18 -8.85 2.97
C ALA A 183 -20.84 -9.45 2.51
N GLU A 184 -20.62 -9.54 1.19
CA GLU A 184 -19.37 -10.04 0.62
C GLU A 184 -18.19 -9.11 0.93
N LYS A 185 -18.41 -7.78 0.86
CA LYS A 185 -17.41 -6.78 1.26
C LYS A 185 -16.99 -7.00 2.71
N ARG A 186 -17.96 -7.05 3.63
CA ARG A 186 -17.69 -7.27 5.06
C ARG A 186 -16.94 -8.57 5.29
N LYS A 187 -17.37 -9.67 4.66
CA LYS A 187 -16.68 -10.96 4.78
C LYS A 187 -15.22 -10.87 4.35
N LYS A 188 -14.94 -10.32 3.16
CA LYS A 188 -13.56 -10.14 2.67
C LYS A 188 -12.71 -9.29 3.61
N MET A 189 -13.27 -8.22 4.18
CA MET A 189 -12.56 -7.36 5.12
C MET A 189 -12.25 -8.05 6.46
N ILE A 190 -13.18 -8.87 6.97
CA ILE A 190 -12.98 -9.68 8.18
C ILE A 190 -11.92 -10.76 7.92
N ASP A 191 -12.07 -11.54 6.84
CA ASP A 191 -11.11 -12.58 6.47
C ASP A 191 -9.69 -11.99 6.29
N TRP A 192 -9.60 -10.78 5.72
CA TRP A 192 -8.34 -10.05 5.62
C TRP A 192 -7.79 -9.65 6.99
N GLN A 193 -8.59 -9.03 7.86
CA GLN A 193 -8.15 -8.67 9.21
C GLN A 193 -7.66 -9.89 10.00
N ASP A 194 -8.37 -11.02 9.90
CA ASP A 194 -8.03 -12.24 10.61
C ASP A 194 -6.75 -12.91 10.10
N SER A 195 -6.34 -12.60 8.87
CA SER A 195 -5.11 -13.12 8.28
C SER A 195 -3.84 -12.36 8.68
N LEU A 196 -3.93 -11.28 9.47
CA LEU A 196 -2.83 -10.34 9.68
C LEU A 196 -2.39 -10.24 11.13
N ALA A 197 -1.07 -10.14 11.35
CA ALA A 197 -0.53 -9.88 12.68
C ALA A 197 -0.63 -8.39 13.06
N ALA A 198 -1.00 -8.11 14.32
CA ALA A 198 -1.22 -6.76 14.86
C ALA A 198 0.08 -5.99 15.14
N CYS A 199 0.06 -4.67 14.93
CA CYS A 199 1.21 -3.81 15.27
C CYS A 199 1.27 -3.45 16.77
N LYS A 200 0.15 -3.49 17.48
CA LYS A 200 -0.01 -2.96 18.85
C LYS A 200 -0.82 -3.91 19.72
N THR A 201 -0.59 -3.87 21.03
CA THR A 201 -1.34 -4.63 22.04
C THR A 201 -2.67 -3.97 22.40
N THR A 202 -2.75 -2.64 22.31
CA THR A 202 -3.93 -1.87 22.75
C THR A 202 -5.14 -2.13 21.87
N ILE A 203 -6.26 -2.46 22.51
CA ILE A 203 -7.58 -2.65 21.89
C ILE A 203 -8.25 -1.26 21.73
N PRO A 204 -8.95 -1.00 20.60
CA PRO A 204 -9.11 -1.89 19.45
C PRO A 204 -7.85 -1.95 18.57
N GLN A 205 -7.50 -3.17 18.14
CA GLN A 205 -6.39 -3.41 17.22
C GLN A 205 -6.92 -3.25 15.78
N ASP A 206 -6.77 -2.06 15.20
CA ASP A 206 -7.10 -1.82 13.79
C ASP A 206 -6.01 -2.43 12.87
N VAL A 207 -5.92 -3.76 12.88
CA VAL A 207 -4.83 -4.50 12.22
C VAL A 207 -4.79 -4.26 10.71
N ALA A 208 -5.95 -4.28 10.06
CA ALA A 208 -6.05 -3.99 8.65
C ALA A 208 -5.63 -2.54 8.34
N GLY A 209 -6.03 -1.59 9.22
CA GLY A 209 -5.63 -0.20 9.16
C GLY A 209 -4.12 0.00 9.27
N ASP A 210 -3.52 -0.56 10.30
CA ASP A 210 -2.09 -0.48 10.57
C ASP A 210 -1.27 -1.15 9.45
N THR A 211 -1.76 -2.25 8.89
CA THR A 211 -1.13 -2.94 7.76
C THR A 211 -1.06 -2.07 6.52
N TYR A 212 -2.15 -1.39 6.13
CA TYR A 212 -2.09 -0.51 4.95
C TYR A 212 -1.18 0.70 5.20
N TYR A 213 -1.14 1.23 6.42
CA TYR A 213 -0.22 2.33 6.77
C TYR A 213 1.23 1.88 6.63
N ALA A 214 1.59 0.71 7.17
CA ALA A 214 2.93 0.17 7.05
C ALA A 214 3.35 0.01 5.57
N TRP A 215 2.51 -0.59 4.73
CA TRP A 215 2.81 -0.74 3.29
C TRP A 215 2.87 0.60 2.54
N THR A 216 2.04 1.57 2.92
CA THR A 216 2.09 2.94 2.38
C THR A 216 3.45 3.59 2.66
N HIS A 217 3.97 3.47 3.88
CA HIS A 217 5.29 4.00 4.23
C HIS A 217 6.46 3.23 3.59
N ALA A 218 6.36 1.90 3.50
CA ALA A 218 7.36 1.06 2.86
C ALA A 218 7.48 1.38 1.35
N LEU A 219 6.34 1.45 0.66
CA LEU A 219 6.27 1.80 -0.76
C LEU A 219 6.85 3.20 -1.00
N ALA A 220 6.52 4.18 -0.16
CA ALA A 220 7.00 5.55 -0.34
C ALA A 220 8.52 5.65 -0.23
N SER A 221 9.10 4.95 0.76
CA SER A 221 10.55 4.87 0.91
C SER A 221 11.22 4.40 -0.39
N VAL A 222 10.72 3.30 -0.98
CA VAL A 222 11.26 2.77 -2.23
C VAL A 222 11.06 3.74 -3.40
N ILE A 223 9.87 4.30 -3.57
CA ILE A 223 9.53 5.21 -4.67
C ILE A 223 10.38 6.47 -4.66
N TYR A 224 10.59 7.09 -3.51
CA TYR A 224 11.28 8.37 -3.42
C TYR A 224 12.79 8.25 -3.20
N GLU A 225 13.30 7.08 -2.78
CA GLU A 225 14.72 6.90 -2.49
C GLU A 225 15.48 5.95 -3.41
N ALA A 226 14.81 5.01 -4.07
CA ALA A 226 15.46 3.99 -4.92
C ALA A 226 15.06 4.09 -6.39
N LEU A 227 13.86 4.57 -6.68
CA LEU A 227 13.28 4.61 -8.02
C LEU A 227 13.39 5.95 -8.78
N PRO A 228 13.73 7.13 -8.20
CA PRO A 228 13.88 8.34 -8.99
C PRO A 228 14.96 8.21 -10.07
N ALA A 229 14.63 8.58 -11.31
CA ALA A 229 15.58 8.52 -12.44
C ALA A 229 16.79 9.46 -12.25
N ARG A 230 16.58 10.57 -11.55
CA ARG A 230 17.60 11.54 -11.14
C ARG A 230 17.23 12.10 -9.76
N SER A 231 18.22 12.27 -8.89
CA SER A 231 18.08 13.07 -7.69
C SER A 231 17.82 14.52 -8.10
N SER A 232 16.66 15.08 -7.73
CA SER A 232 16.29 16.44 -8.07
C SER A 232 15.55 17.10 -6.91
N TRP A 233 15.51 18.43 -6.88
CA TRP A 233 14.74 19.18 -5.90
C TRP A 233 13.25 18.78 -5.90
N LYS A 234 12.70 18.40 -7.07
CA LYS A 234 11.31 17.88 -7.21
C LYS A 234 11.13 16.55 -6.49
N THR A 235 12.15 15.69 -6.52
CA THR A 235 12.18 14.42 -5.79
C THR A 235 12.24 14.66 -4.28
N GLY A 236 13.05 15.62 -3.85
CA GLY A 236 13.11 16.07 -2.46
C GLY A 236 11.79 16.67 -1.97
N LEU A 237 11.16 17.52 -2.78
CA LEU A 237 9.86 18.11 -2.47
C LEU A 237 8.76 17.06 -2.39
N ALA A 238 8.73 16.06 -3.29
CA ALA A 238 7.77 14.98 -3.24
C ALA A 238 7.97 14.07 -2.01
N LYS A 239 9.23 13.81 -1.62
CA LYS A 239 9.57 13.12 -0.36
C LYS A 239 9.07 13.90 0.86
N ILE A 240 9.32 15.21 0.90
CA ILE A 240 8.85 16.12 1.96
C ILE A 240 7.32 16.17 1.98
N MET A 241 6.68 16.29 0.81
CA MET A 241 5.22 16.28 0.70
C MET A 241 4.62 14.94 1.11
N PHE A 242 5.29 13.81 0.94
CA PHE A 242 4.78 12.54 1.44
C PHE A 242 4.95 12.39 2.96
N GLN A 243 6.13 12.73 3.47
CA GLN A 243 6.44 12.69 4.91
C GLN A 243 5.57 13.66 5.74
N ASN A 244 5.16 14.78 5.13
CA ASN A 244 4.27 15.76 5.75
C ASN A 244 2.81 15.63 5.30
N GLY A 245 2.54 15.14 4.09
CA GLY A 245 1.20 14.99 3.52
C GLY A 245 0.40 13.88 4.17
N THR A 246 1.04 12.81 4.64
CA THR A 246 0.38 11.83 5.53
C THR A 246 -0.03 12.48 6.85
N LYS A 247 0.78 13.38 7.42
CA LYS A 247 0.43 14.15 8.64
C LYS A 247 -0.68 15.17 8.39
N ILE A 248 -0.65 15.88 7.25
CA ILE A 248 -1.67 16.85 6.84
C ILE A 248 -3.00 16.13 6.59
N MET A 249 -2.98 15.02 5.85
CA MET A 249 -4.17 14.19 5.61
C MET A 249 -4.73 13.62 6.90
N HIS A 250 -3.89 13.14 7.80
CA HIS A 250 -4.34 12.66 9.12
C HIS A 250 -5.00 13.80 9.92
N GLY A 251 -4.37 14.98 10.00
CA GLY A 251 -4.91 16.14 10.74
C GLY A 251 -6.16 16.78 10.13
N VAL A 252 -6.34 16.66 8.80
CA VAL A 252 -7.45 17.25 8.05
C VAL A 252 -8.60 16.27 7.87
N ALA A 253 -8.33 15.02 7.47
CA ALA A 253 -9.36 14.01 7.24
C ALA A 253 -10.04 13.60 8.56
N HIS A 254 -9.32 13.51 9.69
CA HIS A 254 -9.94 13.21 10.99
C HIS A 254 -10.79 14.33 11.57
N LYS A 255 -10.66 15.57 11.07
CA LYS A 255 -11.57 16.67 11.44
C LYS A 255 -12.91 16.61 10.70
N VAL A 256 -12.96 15.94 9.53
CA VAL A 256 -14.14 15.90 8.65
C VAL A 256 -14.82 14.53 8.67
N ASN A 257 -14.05 13.44 8.85
CA ASN A 257 -14.55 12.08 8.99
C ASN A 257 -13.79 11.39 10.14
N PRO A 258 -14.39 11.27 11.32
CA PRO A 258 -13.74 10.67 12.49
C PRO A 258 -13.20 9.28 12.15
N GLN A 259 -12.04 8.98 12.70
CA GLN A 259 -11.42 7.65 12.58
C GLN A 259 -12.38 6.58 13.11
N SER A 260 -12.53 5.45 12.42
CA SER A 260 -13.42 4.37 12.83
C SER A 260 -13.03 3.74 14.17
N LEU A 261 -11.74 3.81 14.52
CA LEU A 261 -11.14 3.36 15.78
C LEU A 261 -10.00 4.33 16.15
N PRO A 262 -9.77 4.63 17.44
CA PRO A 262 -8.67 5.50 17.86
C PRO A 262 -7.32 4.83 17.52
N ASN A 263 -6.59 5.40 16.57
CA ASN A 263 -5.30 4.86 16.14
C ASN A 263 -4.13 5.76 16.45
N ASP A 264 -3.15 5.16 17.12
CA ASP A 264 -1.78 5.61 17.10
C ASP A 264 -1.04 5.00 15.89
N HIS A 265 -1.23 5.57 14.69
CA HIS A 265 -0.55 5.12 13.45
C HIS A 265 0.99 5.28 13.51
N ASN A 266 1.52 5.82 14.61
CA ASN A 266 2.94 5.94 14.86
C ASN A 266 3.64 4.58 14.82
N ILE A 267 3.07 3.53 15.43
CA ILE A 267 3.69 2.19 15.46
C ILE A 267 3.72 1.57 14.06
N ALA A 268 2.61 1.60 13.34
CA ALA A 268 2.52 1.13 11.95
C ALA A 268 3.53 1.85 11.02
N SER A 269 3.67 3.18 11.20
CA SER A 269 4.64 3.96 10.44
C SER A 269 6.09 3.56 10.72
N LYS A 270 6.42 3.18 11.97
CA LYS A 270 7.76 2.70 12.33
C LYS A 270 8.09 1.39 11.62
N TYR A 271 7.16 0.42 11.60
CA TYR A 271 7.31 -0.80 10.81
C TYR A 271 7.51 -0.48 9.32
N GLY A 272 6.61 0.32 8.74
CA GLY A 272 6.67 0.67 7.32
C GLY A 272 7.97 1.37 6.93
N ASN A 273 8.47 2.29 7.75
CA ASN A 273 9.74 2.97 7.51
C ASN A 273 10.95 2.02 7.62
N ALA A 274 10.94 1.09 8.58
CA ALA A 274 11.99 0.08 8.72
C ALA A 274 12.02 -0.88 7.52
N ILE A 275 10.85 -1.43 7.15
CA ILE A 275 10.70 -2.29 5.95
C ILE A 275 11.16 -1.55 4.70
N GLY A 276 10.71 -0.30 4.53
CA GLY A 276 11.06 0.55 3.39
C GLY A 276 12.57 0.80 3.29
N LYS A 277 13.24 1.06 4.41
CA LYS A 277 14.71 1.22 4.46
C LYS A 277 15.43 -0.05 4.00
N GLU A 278 15.02 -1.22 4.49
CA GLU A 278 15.62 -2.49 4.06
C GLU A 278 15.35 -2.76 2.58
N CYS A 279 14.14 -2.51 2.09
CA CYS A 279 13.81 -2.62 0.66
C CYS A 279 14.68 -1.70 -0.22
N VAL A 280 14.91 -0.46 0.23
CA VAL A 280 15.82 0.49 -0.44
C VAL A 280 17.25 -0.05 -0.47
N ASN A 281 17.73 -0.64 0.63
CA ASN A 281 19.05 -1.26 0.69
C ASN A 281 19.16 -2.42 -0.31
N MET A 282 18.16 -3.31 -0.36
CA MET A 282 18.12 -4.44 -1.32
C MET A 282 18.23 -3.97 -2.77
N LEU A 283 17.57 -2.86 -3.13
CA LEU A 283 17.62 -2.29 -4.48
C LEU A 283 18.92 -1.52 -4.80
N LYS A 284 19.64 -1.05 -3.78
CA LYS A 284 20.87 -0.25 -3.92
C LYS A 284 22.15 -1.07 -3.89
N VAL A 285 22.10 -2.34 -3.49
CA VAL A 285 23.27 -3.22 -3.53
C VAL A 285 23.73 -3.35 -4.99
N ASN A 286 24.93 -2.82 -5.26
CA ASN A 286 25.57 -2.86 -6.57
C ASN A 286 26.07 -4.28 -6.85
N PHE A 287 25.63 -4.87 -7.96
CA PHE A 287 26.38 -5.97 -8.59
C PHE A 287 27.69 -5.40 -9.12
N ARG A 288 28.72 -5.37 -8.28
CA ARG A 288 30.11 -5.20 -8.73
C ARG A 288 30.83 -6.53 -8.92
N ASN A 289 30.21 -7.67 -8.60
CA ASN A 289 30.83 -9.00 -8.67
C ASN A 289 29.89 -10.07 -9.28
N LEU A 290 29.33 -9.81 -10.47
CA LEU A 290 28.88 -10.86 -11.40
C LEU A 290 29.37 -10.49 -12.80
#